data_AF-A0A951QM29-F1
#
_entry.id   AF-A0A951QM29-F1
#
_cell.length_a   1.000
_cell.length_b   1.000
_cell.length_c   1.000
_cell.angle_alpha   90.00
_cell.angle_beta   90.00
_cell.angle_gamma   90.00
#
_symmetry.space_group_name_H-M   'P 1'
#
loop_
_entity.id
_entity.type
_entity.pdbx_description
1 polymer ?
#
loop_
_entity_poly.entity_id
_entity_poly.type
_entity_poly.pdbx_seq_one_letter_code
_entity_poly.pdbx_strand_id
1 'polypeptide(L)'
;METMKLRAHIGADGILQIQAPTDLKDTSVEVVVVVQPLPDAEVAIYSEAQARYNAWGKPTTKKSISNAIALMRQLQGEVALDKTSIRSMIEEGRRF
;
A
#
# COMPACT_ATOMS: atom_id res chain seq x y z
N MET A 1 13.73 37.92 13.51
CA MET A 1 13.33 36.49 13.41
C MET A 1 13.38 36.11 11.95
N GLU A 2 14.26 35.19 11.57
CA GLU A 2 14.29 34.64 10.23
C GLU A 2 13.37 33.44 10.17
N THR A 3 12.44 33.43 9.21
CA THR A 3 11.52 32.30 9.01
C THR A 3 11.94 31.55 7.76
N MET A 4 12.14 30.23 7.89
CA MET A 4 12.42 29.36 6.75
C MET A 4 11.19 28.52 6.42
N LYS A 5 10.89 28.38 5.12
CA LYS A 5 9.83 27.47 4.66
C LYS A 5 10.46 26.13 4.28
N LEU A 6 10.26 25.11 5.10
CA LEU A 6 10.64 23.74 4.79
C LEU A 6 9.41 22.98 4.26
N ARG A 7 9.54 22.36 3.08
CA ARG A 7 8.51 21.43 2.58
C ARG A 7 8.83 20.04 3.12
N ALA A 8 7.98 19.53 4.00
CA ALA A 8 8.10 18.21 4.58
C ALA A 8 6.81 17.40 4.32
N HIS A 9 6.94 16.08 4.26
CA HIS A 9 5.82 15.16 4.09
C HIS A 9 5.57 14.41 5.40
N ILE A 10 4.30 14.30 5.78
CA ILE A 10 3.87 13.45 6.88
C ILE A 10 3.76 12.04 6.34
N GLY A 11 4.56 11.12 6.88
CA GLY A 11 4.58 9.72 6.45
C GLY A 11 3.23 9.03 6.67
N ALA A 12 3.07 7.83 6.10
CA ALA A 12 1.88 7.00 6.31
C ALA A 12 1.71 6.58 7.79
N ASP A 13 2.76 6.73 8.59
CA ASP A 13 2.81 6.55 10.04
C ASP A 13 2.38 7.79 10.85
N GLY A 14 2.10 8.91 10.18
CA GLY A 14 1.73 10.17 10.82
C GLY A 14 2.91 10.98 11.36
N ILE A 15 4.16 10.61 11.03
CA ILE A 15 5.35 11.29 11.55
C ILE A 15 5.79 12.40 10.59
N LEU A 16 5.99 13.60 11.13
CA LEU A 16 6.62 14.73 10.42
C LEU A 16 8.14 14.71 10.65
N GLN A 17 8.91 14.49 9.59
CA GLN A 17 10.37 14.54 9.64
C GLN A 17 10.88 15.91 9.15
N ILE A 18 11.65 16.59 10.00
CA ILE A 18 12.30 17.87 9.71
C ILE A 18 13.80 17.64 9.80
N GLN A 19 14.51 17.81 8.68
CA GLN A 19 15.98 17.79 8.67
C GLN A 19 16.48 19.21 8.85
N ALA A 20 17.13 19.46 9.98
CA ALA A 20 17.78 20.74 10.23
C ALA A 20 19.00 20.88 9.29
N PRO A 21 19.19 22.04 8.66
CA PRO A 21 20.36 22.28 7.83
C PRO A 21 21.65 22.31 8.67
N THR A 22 22.76 21.94 8.05
CA THR A 22 24.04 21.66 8.72
C THR A 22 24.72 22.89 9.33
N ASP A 23 24.30 24.08 8.93
CA ASP A 23 24.70 25.38 9.45
C ASP A 23 24.16 25.65 10.86
N LEU A 24 23.08 24.96 11.27
CA LEU A 24 22.47 25.08 12.60
C LEU A 24 22.99 24.04 13.60
N LYS A 25 24.14 23.43 13.32
CA LYS A 25 24.74 22.41 14.19
C LYS A 25 25.11 23.01 15.56
N ASP A 26 24.83 22.24 16.63
CA ASP A 26 25.16 22.59 18.02
C ASP A 26 24.63 23.97 18.47
N THR A 27 23.52 24.41 17.88
CA THR A 27 22.88 25.71 18.17
C THR A 27 21.45 25.53 18.68
N SER A 28 21.11 26.21 19.78
CA SER A 28 19.74 26.24 20.30
C SER A 28 18.84 27.10 19.42
N VAL A 29 17.78 26.51 18.86
CA VAL A 29 16.85 27.18 17.96
C VAL A 29 15.40 27.03 18.44
N GLU A 30 14.61 28.09 18.29
CA GLU A 30 13.17 28.05 18.51
C GLU A 30 12.46 27.72 17.20
N VAL A 31 11.60 26.69 17.21
CA VAL A 31 10.93 26.18 16.00
C VAL A 31 9.42 26.36 16.13
N VAL A 32 8.83 27.07 15.17
CA VAL A 32 7.38 27.22 15.03
C VAL A 32 6.92 26.43 13.81
N VAL A 33 6.10 25.39 14.05
CA VAL A 33 5.56 24.53 12.98
C VAL A 33 4.11 24.92 12.70
N VAL A 34 3.82 25.30 11.46
CA VAL A 34 2.46 25.56 10.99
C VAL A 34 2.05 24.44 10.05
N VAL A 35 1.09 23.62 10.47
CA VAL A 35 0.55 22.53 9.64
C VAL A 35 -0.69 23.03 8.91
N GLN A 36 -0.64 23.05 7.58
CA GLN A 36 -1.80 23.33 6.74
C GLN A 36 -2.09 22.07 5.90
N PRO A 37 -3.26 21.43 6.07
CA PRO A 37 -3.64 20.32 5.22
C PRO A 37 -3.86 20.83 3.79
N LEU A 38 -3.15 20.24 2.84
CA LEU A 38 -3.36 20.52 1.42
C LEU A 38 -4.47 19.61 0.89
N PRO A 39 -5.35 20.10 0.01
CA PRO A 39 -6.34 19.26 -0.65
C PRO A 39 -5.66 18.20 -1.52
N ASP A 40 -6.18 16.97 -1.48
CA ASP A 40 -5.61 15.77 -2.14
C ASP A 40 -5.26 15.96 -3.62
N ALA A 41 -5.94 16.89 -4.31
CA ALA A 41 -5.73 17.20 -5.71
C ALA A 41 -4.31 17.70 -6.03
N GLU A 42 -3.62 18.38 -5.09
CA GLU A 42 -2.26 18.88 -5.30
C GLU A 42 -1.18 17.86 -4.91
N VAL A 43 -1.51 16.92 -4.01
CA VAL A 43 -0.62 15.82 -3.60
C VAL A 43 -0.52 14.75 -4.70
N ALA A 44 -1.60 14.56 -5.46
CA ALA A 44 -1.67 13.62 -6.58
C ALA A 44 -0.66 13.90 -7.71
N ILE A 45 -0.14 15.12 -7.82
CA ILE A 45 0.83 15.53 -8.86
C ILE A 45 2.23 14.94 -8.58
N TYR A 46 2.56 14.64 -7.32
CA TYR A 46 3.86 14.07 -6.92
C TYR A 46 3.75 12.60 -6.49
N SER A 47 2.54 12.13 -6.20
CA SER A 47 2.23 10.71 -6.04
C SER A 47 1.64 10.15 -7.33
N GLU A 48 2.17 10.53 -8.50
CA GLU A 48 1.89 9.79 -9.73
C GLU A 48 2.21 8.34 -9.42
N ALA A 49 1.14 7.55 -9.29
CA ALA A 49 1.19 6.12 -9.14
C ALA A 49 1.91 5.60 -10.38
N GLN A 50 3.23 5.47 -10.32
CA GLN A 50 4.05 4.88 -11.35
C GLN A 50 3.31 3.63 -11.81
N ALA A 51 2.90 3.60 -13.07
CA ALA A 51 2.11 2.53 -13.61
C ALA A 51 2.86 1.22 -13.32
N ARG A 52 2.35 0.42 -12.38
CA ARG A 52 2.99 -0.84 -12.01
C ARG A 52 2.69 -1.82 -13.13
N TYR A 53 3.69 -2.37 -13.78
CA TYR A 53 3.48 -3.38 -14.81
C TYR A 53 3.66 -4.78 -14.22
N ASN A 54 2.91 -5.75 -14.72
CA ASN A 54 3.10 -7.15 -14.36
C ASN A 54 4.30 -7.76 -15.12
N ALA A 55 4.61 -9.02 -14.84
CA ALA A 55 5.70 -9.76 -15.50
C ALA A 55 5.56 -9.89 -17.02
N TRP A 56 4.39 -9.57 -17.59
CA TRP A 56 4.10 -9.59 -19.03
C TRP A 56 3.95 -8.18 -19.62
N GLY A 57 4.38 -7.15 -18.90
CA GLY A 57 4.35 -5.76 -19.38
C GLY A 57 2.95 -5.15 -19.47
N LYS A 58 1.93 -5.74 -18.84
CA LYS A 58 0.57 -5.16 -18.78
C LYS A 58 0.40 -4.30 -17.52
N PRO A 59 -0.32 -3.17 -17.62
CA PRO A 59 -0.57 -2.31 -16.47
C PRO A 59 -1.39 -3.04 -15.40
N THR A 60 -0.90 -2.97 -14.16
CA THR A 60 -1.49 -3.58 -12.98
C THR A 60 -2.51 -2.62 -12.40
N THR A 61 -3.78 -2.92 -12.68
CA THR A 61 -4.93 -2.20 -12.13
C THR A 61 -5.55 -3.01 -10.98
N LYS A 62 -6.29 -2.36 -10.08
CA LYS A 62 -7.09 -3.04 -9.05
C LYS A 62 -7.98 -4.14 -9.64
N LYS A 63 -8.60 -3.86 -10.80
CA LYS A 63 -9.40 -4.82 -11.56
C LYS A 63 -8.60 -6.05 -11.98
N SER A 64 -7.39 -5.85 -12.54
CA SER A 64 -6.54 -6.96 -12.96
C SER A 64 -6.10 -7.86 -11.80
N ILE A 65 -5.81 -7.27 -10.63
CA ILE A 65 -5.45 -8.02 -9.41
C ILE A 65 -6.65 -8.86 -8.94
N SER A 66 -7.83 -8.26 -8.82
CA SER A 66 -9.04 -8.98 -8.40
C SER A 66 -9.38 -10.14 -9.34
N ASN A 67 -9.24 -9.92 -10.65
CA ASN A 67 -9.47 -10.97 -11.64
C ASN A 67 -8.49 -12.14 -11.47
N ALA A 68 -7.20 -11.86 -11.27
CA ALA A 68 -6.19 -12.90 -11.06
C ALA A 68 -6.48 -13.73 -9.80
N ILE A 69 -6.89 -13.08 -8.69
CA ILE A 69 -7.28 -13.78 -7.45
C ILE A 69 -8.48 -14.69 -7.68
N ALA A 70 -9.49 -14.22 -8.41
CA ALA A 70 -10.68 -15.03 -8.72
C ALA A 70 -10.33 -16.28 -9.52
N LEU A 71 -9.49 -16.14 -10.56
CA LEU A 71 -9.02 -17.27 -11.37
C LEU A 71 -8.25 -18.29 -10.53
N MET A 72 -7.36 -17.84 -9.65
CA MET A 72 -6.61 -18.74 -8.77
C MET A 72 -7.52 -19.50 -7.79
N ARG A 73 -8.58 -18.86 -7.29
CA ARG A 73 -9.58 -19.52 -6.42
C ARG A 73 -10.40 -20.56 -7.19
N GLN A 74 -10.78 -20.25 -8.43
CA GLN A 74 -11.48 -21.21 -9.28
C GLN A 74 -10.59 -22.42 -9.58
N LEU A 75 -9.35 -22.18 -9.99
CA LEU A 75 -8.37 -23.25 -10.24
C LEU A 75 -8.16 -24.11 -8.99
N GLN A 76 -8.10 -23.50 -7.81
CA GLN A 76 -8.00 -24.22 -6.55
C GLN A 76 -9.19 -25.18 -6.35
N GLY A 77 -10.41 -24.78 -6.70
CA GLY A 77 -11.59 -25.64 -6.62
C GLY A 77 -11.62 -26.75 -7.67
N GLU A 78 -11.02 -26.54 -8.84
CA GLU A 78 -10.94 -27.54 -9.91
C GLU A 78 -9.81 -28.57 -9.67
N VAL A 79 -8.66 -28.13 -9.15
CA VAL A 79 -7.45 -28.97 -9.00
C VAL A 79 -7.41 -29.67 -7.64
N ALA A 80 -7.97 -29.06 -6.60
CA ALA A 80 -8.01 -29.66 -5.27
C ALA A 80 -9.46 -29.87 -4.83
N LEU A 81 -9.80 -31.12 -4.52
CA LEU A 81 -11.05 -31.43 -3.82
C LEU A 81 -11.06 -30.65 -2.50
N ASP A 82 -12.12 -29.90 -2.28
CA ASP A 82 -12.26 -29.15 -1.05
C ASP A 82 -12.31 -30.13 0.14
N LYS A 83 -11.78 -29.71 1.29
CA LYS A 83 -11.64 -30.57 2.48
C LYS A 83 -12.99 -31.14 2.96
N THR A 84 -14.10 -30.49 2.65
CA THR A 84 -15.45 -30.96 2.98
C THR A 84 -15.94 -32.02 2.00
N SER A 85 -15.66 -31.91 0.70
CA SER A 85 -15.90 -32.98 -0.26
C SER A 85 -15.12 -34.24 0.08
N ILE A 86 -13.84 -34.12 0.46
CA ILE A 86 -13.02 -35.27 0.89
C ILE A 86 -13.65 -35.95 2.12
N ARG A 87 -14.11 -35.17 3.10
CA ARG A 87 -14.79 -35.72 4.30
C ARG A 87 -16.09 -36.44 3.95
N SER A 88 -16.90 -35.87 3.05
CA SER A 88 -18.15 -36.50 2.61
C SER A 88 -17.89 -37.84 1.91
N MET A 89 -16.88 -37.91 1.04
CA MET A 89 -16.51 -39.15 0.34
C MET A 89 -16.01 -40.23 1.31
N ILE A 90 -15.26 -39.87 2.35
CA ILE A 90 -14.81 -40.81 3.40
C ILE A 90 -16.01 -41.34 4.20
N GLU A 91 -16.96 -40.47 4.56
CA GLU A 91 -18.16 -40.85 5.32
C GLU A 91 -19.06 -41.80 4.52
N GLU A 92 -19.24 -41.53 3.23
CA GLU A 92 -20.03 -42.35 2.32
C GLU A 92 -19.37 -43.71 2.08
N GLY A 93 -18.05 -43.76 1.90
CA GLY A 93 -17.30 -45.01 1.78
C GLY A 93 -17.28 -45.88 3.05
N ARG A 94 -17.55 -45.32 4.24
CA ARG A 94 -17.72 -46.09 5.49
C ARG A 94 -19.10 -46.72 5.66
N ARG A 95 -20.09 -46.32 4.84
CA ARG A 95 -21.47 -46.82 4.91
C ARG A 95 -21.70 -48.07 4.05
N PHE A 96 -20.70 -48.46 3.27
CA PHE A 96 -20.65 -49.69 2.47
C PHE A 96 -19.58 -50.63 3.02
#